data_AF-A0A520VX69-F1
#
_entry.id   AF-A0A520VX69-F1
#
_cell.length_a   1.000
_cell.length_b   1.000
_cell.length_c   1.000
_cell.angle_alpha   90.00
_cell.angle_beta   90.00
_cell.angle_gamma   90.00
#
_symmetry.space_group_name_H-M   'P 1'
#
loop_
_entity.id
_entity.type
_entity.pdbx_description
1 polymer ?
#
loop_
_entity_poly.entity_id
_entity_poly.type
_entity_poly.pdbx_seq_one_letter_code
_entity_poly.pdbx_strand_id
1 'polypeptide(L)'
;MKKYLLIVLFTANLFSQSNQRGEILSETPLYPLPEDMTFEEYQDMNRRMSIGVGLAFIPIPGIVHRYAGEKELAKRLSYVSIGGFFSLIGSLSGNKEKKEWGDSDYEILIMNQGLENETRFEKIPIEIIGDDSIKYKLNQVYKKVTHSGGSPFLGAIGIMAIVGSYYYDVFHGLKLIHDKREAVRFKYGKQLKFSLRPSYDYYANEAKINLDLSF
;
A
#
# COMPACT_ATOMS: atom_id res chain seq x y z
N MET A 1 19.86 17.07 53.48
CA MET A 1 19.67 17.81 52.20
C MET A 1 20.42 17.19 51.03
N LYS A 2 21.74 16.93 51.10
CA LYS A 2 22.53 16.32 50.00
C LYS A 2 21.98 14.97 49.47
N LYS A 3 21.52 14.06 50.35
CA LYS A 3 20.94 12.76 49.95
C LYS A 3 19.62 12.89 49.17
N TYR A 4 18.76 13.84 49.56
CA TYR A 4 17.50 14.10 48.87
C TYR A 4 17.71 14.75 47.51
N LEU A 5 18.70 15.65 47.38
CA LEU A 5 19.08 16.23 46.09
C LEU A 5 19.56 15.15 45.10
N LEU A 6 20.30 14.16 45.60
CA LEU A 6 20.83 13.06 44.80
C LEU A 6 19.72 12.10 44.35
N ILE A 7 18.75 11.81 45.21
CA ILE A 7 17.53 11.05 44.86
C ILE A 7 16.71 11.82 43.81
N VAL A 8 16.52 13.13 43.99
CA VAL A 8 15.79 13.98 43.02
C VAL A 8 16.49 13.99 41.66
N LEU A 9 17.82 14.13 41.63
CA LEU A 9 18.61 14.04 40.40
C LEU A 9 18.50 12.66 39.74
N PHE A 10 18.52 11.57 40.53
CA PHE A 10 18.38 10.21 40.00
C PHE A 10 16.97 9.97 39.44
N THR A 11 15.93 10.40 40.15
CA THR A 11 14.54 10.31 39.66
C THR A 11 14.32 11.18 38.42
N ALA A 12 14.89 12.39 38.35
CA ALA A 12 14.77 13.27 37.19
C ALA A 12 15.43 12.67 35.94
N ASN A 13 16.53 11.93 36.09
CA ASN A 13 17.15 11.17 35.00
C ASN A 13 16.27 9.98 34.56
N LEU A 14 15.69 9.23 35.49
CA LEU A 14 14.76 8.12 35.18
C LEU A 14 13.49 8.62 34.48
N PHE A 15 12.91 9.74 34.93
CA PHE A 15 11.77 10.38 34.28
C PHE A 15 12.11 11.04 32.94
N SER A 16 13.36 11.44 32.70
CA SER A 16 13.79 11.97 31.39
C SER A 16 13.94 10.86 30.33
N GLN A 17 14.21 9.62 30.75
CA GLN A 17 14.12 8.45 29.87
C GLN A 17 12.66 8.07 29.57
N SER A 18 11.73 8.23 30.52
CA SER A 18 10.31 7.93 30.30
C SER A 18 9.52 9.02 29.57
N ASN A 19 10.03 10.26 29.50
CA ASN A 19 9.36 11.43 28.92
C ASN A 19 9.85 11.83 27.52
N GLN A 20 10.70 11.04 26.86
CA GLN A 20 10.57 10.98 25.41
C GLN A 20 9.15 10.48 25.17
N ARG A 21 8.24 11.36 24.74
CA ARG A 21 6.94 10.98 24.16
C ARG A 21 7.25 10.13 22.94
N GLY A 22 7.57 8.87 23.20
CA GLY A 22 8.02 7.91 22.21
C GLY A 22 6.90 7.79 21.21
N GLU A 23 7.22 7.99 19.94
CA GLU A 23 6.46 7.36 18.88
C GLU A 23 6.08 5.95 19.36
N ILE A 24 4.80 5.57 19.27
CA ILE A 24 4.28 4.29 19.79
C ILE A 24 5.08 3.08 19.22
N LEU A 25 5.77 3.29 18.09
CA LEU A 25 6.61 2.32 17.38
C LEU A 25 8.12 2.65 17.42
N SER A 26 8.52 3.66 18.20
CA SER A 26 9.92 3.98 18.49
C SER A 26 10.41 3.15 19.65
N GLU A 27 11.64 2.66 19.52
CA GLU A 27 12.29 1.92 20.58
C GLU A 27 13.62 2.62 20.88
N THR A 28 14.05 2.58 22.14
CA THR A 28 15.24 3.29 22.60
C THR A 28 16.51 2.79 21.88
N PRO A 29 17.36 3.69 21.36
CA PRO A 29 18.65 3.31 20.78
C PRO A 29 19.53 2.61 21.83
N LEU A 30 20.38 1.67 21.39
CA LEU A 30 21.42 1.11 22.26
C LEU A 30 22.42 2.21 22.63
N TYR A 31 22.67 2.39 23.93
CA TYR A 31 23.68 3.31 24.44
C TYR A 31 24.46 2.66 25.59
N PRO A 32 25.80 2.68 25.56
CA PRO A 32 26.68 3.19 24.50
C PRO A 32 26.61 2.36 23.21
N LEU A 33 27.05 2.93 22.09
CA LEU A 33 27.17 2.22 20.82
C LEU A 33 28.37 1.25 20.87
N PRO A 34 28.19 -0.04 20.55
CA PRO A 34 29.28 -1.00 20.45
C PRO A 34 30.31 -0.58 19.39
N GLU A 35 31.60 -0.72 19.69
CA GLU A 35 32.69 -0.34 18.78
C GLU A 35 32.77 -1.21 17.52
N ASP A 36 32.30 -2.46 17.60
CA ASP A 36 32.25 -3.42 16.49
C ASP A 36 31.01 -3.24 15.58
N MET A 37 30.12 -2.28 15.88
CA MET A 37 28.92 -2.03 15.10
C MET A 37 29.22 -1.41 13.73
N THR A 38 28.77 -2.08 12.67
CA THR A 38 28.89 -1.54 11.31
C THR A 38 27.87 -0.42 11.07
N PHE A 39 28.14 0.46 10.10
CA PHE A 39 27.23 1.55 9.76
C PHE A 39 25.87 1.06 9.25
N GLU A 40 25.83 -0.06 8.52
CA GLU A 40 24.58 -0.65 8.04
C GLU A 40 23.73 -1.20 9.21
N GLU A 41 24.35 -1.89 10.16
CA GLU A 41 23.67 -2.35 11.37
C GLU A 41 23.16 -1.18 12.22
N TYR A 42 23.94 -0.11 12.34
CA TYR A 42 23.52 1.12 13.00
C TYR A 42 22.28 1.73 12.31
N GLN A 43 22.28 1.79 10.97
CA GLN A 43 21.13 2.27 10.21
C GLN A 43 19.92 1.37 10.43
N ASP A 44 20.08 0.05 10.28
CA ASP A 44 18.99 -0.92 10.41
C ASP A 44 18.37 -0.88 11.80
N MET A 45 19.17 -0.80 12.86
CA MET A 45 18.69 -0.64 14.23
C MET A 45 17.89 0.65 14.46
N ASN A 46 18.27 1.74 13.78
CA ASN A 46 17.72 3.08 13.94
C ASN A 46 16.66 3.45 12.89
N ARG A 47 16.30 2.55 11.96
CA ARG A 47 15.14 2.77 11.07
C ARG A 47 13.88 2.89 11.92
N ARG A 48 13.14 3.98 11.75
CA ARG A 48 11.90 4.24 12.50
C ARG A 48 10.74 3.52 11.83
N MET A 49 10.05 2.68 12.59
CA MET A 49 8.86 1.99 12.09
C MET A 49 7.75 2.97 11.70
N SER A 50 7.61 4.09 12.42
CA SER A 50 6.66 5.15 12.08
C SER A 50 6.86 5.72 10.67
N ILE A 51 8.11 5.88 10.23
CA ILE A 51 8.44 6.30 8.87
C ILE A 51 8.06 5.20 7.90
N GLY A 52 8.39 3.94 8.19
CA GLY A 52 7.97 2.81 7.37
C GLY A 52 6.45 2.75 7.17
N VAL A 53 5.69 2.90 8.26
CA VAL A 53 4.22 2.96 8.26
C VAL A 53 3.71 4.20 7.50
N GLY A 54 4.35 5.35 7.70
CA GLY A 54 4.04 6.58 6.95
C GLY A 54 4.22 6.39 5.44
N LEU A 55 5.31 5.74 5.02
CA LEU A 55 5.58 5.42 3.62
C LEU A 55 4.60 4.39 3.06
N ALA A 56 4.07 3.48 3.88
CA ALA A 56 3.05 2.53 3.44
C ALA A 56 1.75 3.20 2.98
N PHE A 57 1.44 4.41 3.46
CA PHE A 57 0.28 5.18 2.99
C PHE A 57 0.49 5.85 1.64
N ILE A 58 1.73 5.90 1.14
CA ILE A 58 2.04 6.42 -0.18
C ILE A 58 1.88 5.25 -1.18
N PRO A 59 0.97 5.33 -2.17
CA PRO A 59 0.68 4.24 -3.09
C PRO A 59 1.76 4.10 -4.18
N ILE A 60 3.03 4.03 -3.77
CA ILE A 60 4.19 3.85 -4.65
C ILE A 60 4.84 2.51 -4.30
N PRO A 61 4.57 1.44 -5.07
CA PRO A 61 5.13 0.13 -4.79
C PRO A 61 6.66 0.10 -4.83
N GLY A 62 7.25 -0.48 -3.79
CA GLY A 62 8.69 -0.59 -3.55
C GLY A 62 9.25 0.48 -2.62
N ILE A 63 8.45 1.46 -2.18
CA ILE A 63 8.93 2.54 -1.30
C ILE A 63 9.29 2.03 0.09
N VAL A 64 8.55 1.05 0.62
CA VAL A 64 8.79 0.50 1.95
C VAL A 64 10.03 -0.39 1.93
N HIS A 65 10.18 -1.27 0.94
CA HIS A 65 11.42 -2.06 0.79
C HIS A 65 12.65 -1.19 0.54
N ARG A 66 12.51 -0.08 -0.21
CA ARG A 66 13.61 0.88 -0.40
C ARG A 66 14.00 1.50 0.94
N TYR A 67 13.01 1.87 1.76
CA TYR A 67 13.25 2.34 3.11
C TYR A 67 13.80 1.27 4.04
N ALA A 68 13.56 -0.03 3.80
CA ALA A 68 14.15 -1.14 4.53
C ALA A 68 15.59 -1.48 4.09
N GLY A 69 16.13 -0.76 3.11
CA GLY A 69 17.46 -1.01 2.55
C GLY A 69 17.50 -2.03 1.41
N GLU A 70 16.37 -2.64 1.05
CA GLU A 70 16.28 -3.63 -0.04
C GLU A 70 16.01 -2.98 -1.40
N LYS A 71 17.06 -2.38 -1.96
CA LYS A 71 16.97 -1.62 -3.21
C LYS A 71 16.58 -2.47 -4.42
N GLU A 72 17.05 -3.72 -4.51
CA GLU A 72 16.75 -4.60 -5.65
C GLU A 72 15.30 -5.04 -5.67
N LEU A 73 14.79 -5.51 -4.52
CA LEU A 73 13.42 -5.95 -4.38
C LEU A 73 12.46 -4.76 -4.60
N ALA A 74 12.77 -3.60 -4.02
CA ALA A 74 12.06 -2.35 -4.29
C ALA A 74 11.94 -2.04 -5.79
N LYS A 75 13.04 -2.13 -6.54
CA LYS A 75 13.03 -1.91 -8.00
C LYS A 75 12.14 -2.92 -8.71
N ARG A 76 12.22 -4.21 -8.35
CA ARG A 76 11.38 -5.26 -8.95
C ARG A 76 9.89 -4.97 -8.75
N LEU A 77 9.47 -4.58 -7.54
CA LEU A 77 8.07 -4.22 -7.26
C LEU A 77 7.61 -3.01 -8.07
N SER A 78 8.46 -1.98 -8.19
CA SER A 78 8.15 -0.82 -9.03
C SER A 78 7.99 -1.22 -10.51
N TYR A 79 8.86 -2.10 -11.05
CA TYR A 79 8.75 -2.57 -12.43
C TYR A 79 7.49 -3.42 -12.66
N VAL A 80 7.11 -4.29 -11.72
CA VAL A 80 5.87 -5.06 -11.79
C VAL A 80 4.66 -4.11 -11.85
N SER A 81 4.67 -3.05 -11.05
CA SER A 81 3.60 -2.03 -11.05
C SER A 81 3.52 -1.28 -12.38
N ILE A 82 4.66 -0.86 -12.92
CA ILE A 82 4.75 -0.19 -14.23
C ILE A 82 4.22 -1.11 -15.33
N GLY A 83 4.62 -2.39 -15.32
CA GLY A 83 4.10 -3.40 -16.24
C GLY A 83 2.59 -3.57 -16.10
N GLY A 84 2.07 -3.60 -14.87
CA GLY A 84 0.65 -3.66 -14.59
C GLY A 84 -0.12 -2.45 -15.13
N PHE A 85 0.45 -1.25 -14.99
CA PHE A 85 -0.12 -0.02 -15.53
C PHE A 85 -0.19 -0.03 -17.07
N PHE A 86 0.87 -0.46 -17.74
CA PHE A 86 0.85 -0.64 -19.20
C PHE A 86 -0.15 -1.71 -19.65
N SER A 87 -0.29 -2.79 -18.88
CA SER A 87 -1.31 -3.83 -19.12
C SER A 87 -2.73 -3.27 -19.04
N LEU A 88 -3.00 -2.39 -18.07
CA LEU A 88 -4.27 -1.69 -17.93
C LEU A 88 -4.55 -0.78 -19.14
N ILE A 89 -3.56 0.01 -19.56
CA ILE A 89 -3.67 0.86 -20.76
C ILE A 89 -3.94 0.01 -22.01
N GLY A 90 -3.19 -1.08 -22.20
CA GLY A 90 -3.38 -2.00 -23.31
C GLY A 90 -4.77 -2.64 -23.32
N SER A 91 -5.31 -2.96 -22.14
CA SER A 91 -6.68 -3.45 -21.98
C SER A 91 -7.72 -2.44 -22.48
N LEU A 92 -7.55 -1.16 -22.15
CA LEU A 92 -8.48 -0.09 -22.54
C LEU A 92 -8.31 0.34 -24.00
N SER A 93 -7.10 0.23 -24.56
CA SER A 93 -6.79 0.66 -25.92
C SER A 93 -7.37 -0.25 -27.02
N GLY A 94 -7.78 -1.47 -26.67
CA GLY A 94 -8.33 -2.43 -27.65
C GLY A 94 -9.78 -2.18 -28.04
N ASN A 95 -10.46 -1.18 -27.44
CA ASN A 95 -11.85 -0.85 -27.70
C ASN A 95 -12.04 -0.39 -29.16
N LYS A 96 -12.59 -1.26 -30.02
CA LYS A 96 -13.11 -0.83 -31.32
C LYS A 96 -14.53 -0.35 -31.13
N GLU A 97 -14.81 0.87 -31.56
CA GLU A 97 -16.18 1.37 -31.67
C GLU A 97 -16.87 0.62 -32.81
N LYS A 98 -17.77 -0.30 -32.46
CA LYS A 98 -18.72 -0.84 -33.43
C LYS A 98 -19.99 -0.01 -33.32
N LYS A 99 -20.26 0.77 -34.37
CA LYS A 99 -21.54 1.45 -34.56
C LYS A 99 -22.46 0.48 -35.27
N GLU A 100 -23.22 -0.28 -34.51
CA GLU A 100 -24.22 -1.21 -35.03
C GLU A 100 -25.60 -0.54 -34.90
N TRP A 101 -26.44 -0.72 -35.91
CA TRP A 101 -27.84 -0.29 -35.81
C TRP A 101 -28.57 -1.22 -34.85
N GLY A 102 -29.49 -0.70 -34.03
CA GLY A 102 -30.32 -1.54 -33.19
C GLY A 102 -31.14 -2.51 -34.04
N ASP A 103 -31.24 -3.76 -33.59
CA ASP A 103 -32.15 -4.74 -34.17
C ASP A 103 -33.61 -4.33 -33.87
N SER A 104 -34.50 -4.52 -34.85
CA SER A 104 -35.93 -4.23 -34.77
C SER A 104 -36.72 -5.45 -35.21
N ASP A 105 -37.73 -5.84 -34.43
CA ASP A 105 -38.67 -6.91 -34.79
C ASP A 105 -39.65 -6.47 -35.90
N TYR A 106 -39.68 -5.17 -36.21
CA TYR A 106 -40.53 -4.54 -37.21
C TYR A 106 -39.74 -4.11 -38.45
N GLU A 107 -40.43 -4.02 -39.59
CA GLU A 107 -39.83 -3.59 -40.86
C GLU A 107 -39.17 -2.20 -40.72
N ILE A 108 -37.92 -2.08 -41.18
CA ILE A 108 -37.13 -0.85 -41.07
C ILE A 108 -37.26 -0.01 -42.34
N LEU A 109 -37.72 1.23 -42.20
CA LEU A 109 -37.64 2.25 -43.24
C LEU A 109 -36.28 2.94 -43.19
N ILE A 110 -35.49 2.81 -44.25
CA ILE A 110 -34.19 3.48 -44.39
C ILE A 110 -34.39 4.72 -45.26
N MET A 111 -34.07 5.90 -44.71
CA MET A 111 -34.00 7.15 -45.46
C MET A 111 -32.54 7.52 -45.70
N ASN A 112 -32.24 8.05 -46.89
CA ASN A 112 -30.90 8.48 -47.31
C ASN A 112 -29.85 7.35 -47.24
N GLN A 113 -30.22 6.17 -47.71
CA GLN A 113 -29.34 4.99 -47.74
C GLN A 113 -28.04 5.31 -48.48
N GLY A 114 -26.89 5.10 -47.83
CA GLY A 114 -25.56 5.32 -48.42
C GLY A 114 -25.03 6.76 -48.39
N LEU A 115 -25.76 7.71 -47.78
CA LEU A 115 -25.30 9.08 -47.52
C LEU A 115 -24.92 9.23 -46.04
N GLU A 116 -24.12 10.24 -45.68
CA GLU A 116 -23.66 10.47 -44.30
C GLU A 116 -24.80 10.64 -43.29
N ASN A 117 -25.99 11.07 -43.76
CA ASN A 117 -27.21 11.28 -42.97
C ASN A 117 -28.23 10.13 -43.12
N GLU A 118 -27.77 8.87 -43.19
CA GLU A 118 -28.65 7.72 -43.15
C GLU A 118 -29.45 7.70 -41.83
N THR A 119 -30.77 7.66 -41.93
CA THR A 119 -31.68 7.53 -40.78
C THR A 119 -32.56 6.31 -40.96
N ARG A 120 -32.79 5.57 -39.88
CA ARG A 120 -33.59 4.33 -39.88
C ARG A 120 -34.78 4.51 -38.95
N PHE A 121 -35.94 4.04 -39.36
CA PHE A 121 -37.17 4.06 -38.57
C PHE A 121 -37.83 2.69 -38.55
N GLU A 122 -38.28 2.22 -37.39
CA GLU A 122 -39.10 1.01 -37.25
C GLU A 122 -40.55 1.33 -37.61
N LYS A 123 -41.17 0.52 -38.48
CA LYS A 123 -42.58 0.63 -38.87
C LYS A 123 -43.45 -0.25 -37.98
N ILE A 124 -44.04 0.32 -36.94
CA ILE A 124 -44.94 -0.42 -36.03
C ILE A 124 -46.38 -0.26 -36.53
N PRO A 125 -47.09 -1.33 -36.96
CA PRO A 125 -48.47 -1.22 -37.40
C PRO A 125 -49.37 -0.86 -36.21
N ILE A 126 -50.15 0.22 -36.32
CA ILE A 126 -51.08 0.67 -35.26
C ILE A 126 -52.52 0.30 -35.60
N GLU A 127 -52.92 0.44 -36.86
CA GLU A 127 -54.32 0.37 -37.26
C GLU A 127 -54.44 -0.08 -38.71
N ILE A 128 -55.40 -0.95 -39.00
CA ILE A 128 -55.71 -1.42 -40.37
C ILE A 128 -56.94 -0.62 -40.83
N ILE A 129 -56.76 0.22 -41.84
CA ILE A 129 -57.79 1.09 -42.40
C ILE A 129 -58.25 0.47 -43.74
N GLY A 130 -59.19 -0.48 -43.67
CA GLY A 130 -59.80 -1.11 -44.86
C GLY A 130 -58.82 -1.89 -45.76
N ASP A 131 -59.37 -2.57 -46.78
CA ASP A 131 -58.84 -3.77 -47.45
C ASP A 131 -57.32 -3.85 -47.75
N ASP A 132 -56.56 -2.75 -47.86
CA ASP A 132 -55.11 -2.79 -48.14
C ASP A 132 -54.26 -1.68 -47.49
N SER A 133 -54.80 -0.84 -46.58
CA SER A 133 -54.04 0.29 -46.02
C SER A 133 -53.79 0.18 -44.52
N ILE A 134 -52.51 -0.02 -44.14
CA ILE A 134 -52.08 -0.12 -42.74
C ILE A 134 -51.42 1.20 -42.32
N LYS A 135 -51.84 1.74 -41.18
CA LYS A 135 -51.24 2.92 -40.55
C LYS A 135 -50.08 2.50 -39.67
N TYR A 136 -48.90 3.07 -39.92
CA TYR A 136 -47.68 2.77 -39.18
C TYR A 136 -47.27 3.93 -38.25
N LYS A 137 -46.77 3.59 -37.07
CA LYS A 137 -45.95 4.46 -36.23
C LYS A 137 -44.51 4.32 -36.70
N LEU A 138 -43.83 5.43 -36.93
CA LEU A 138 -42.40 5.44 -37.22
C LEU A 138 -41.64 5.81 -35.95
N ASN A 139 -40.84 4.88 -35.42
CA ASN A 139 -39.92 5.16 -34.32
C ASN A 139 -38.49 5.21 -34.84
N GLN A 140 -37.71 6.23 -34.49
CA GLN A 140 -36.33 6.35 -34.96
C GLN A 140 -35.42 5.31 -34.28
N VAL A 141 -34.69 4.54 -35.08
CA VAL A 141 -33.65 3.62 -34.61
C VAL A 141 -32.36 4.41 -34.45
N TYR A 142 -31.81 4.42 -33.24
CA TYR A 142 -30.52 5.02 -32.96
C TYR A 142 -29.39 4.00 -33.16
N LYS A 143 -28.22 4.46 -33.63
CA LYS A 143 -27.01 3.64 -33.66
C LYS A 143 -26.60 3.32 -32.23
N LYS A 144 -26.48 2.04 -31.90
CA LYS A 144 -25.89 1.60 -30.65
C LYS A 144 -24.37 1.62 -30.83
N VAL A 145 -23.70 2.43 -30.01
CA VAL A 145 -22.25 2.39 -29.92
C VAL A 145 -21.91 1.28 -28.94
N THR A 146 -21.51 0.12 -29.47
CA THR A 146 -21.01 -0.97 -28.64
C THR A 146 -19.49 -0.89 -28.63
N HIS A 147 -18.91 -0.62 -27.46
CA HIS A 147 -17.48 -0.76 -27.25
C HIS A 147 -17.16 -2.27 -27.16
N SER A 148 -16.80 -2.85 -28.29
CA SER A 148 -16.42 -4.26 -28.41
C SER A 148 -14.94 -4.33 -28.73
N GLY A 149 -14.11 -4.38 -27.70
CA GLY A 149 -12.69 -4.65 -27.84
C GLY A 149 -11.91 -4.24 -26.60
N GLY A 150 -10.71 -4.79 -26.43
CA GLY A 150 -10.00 -4.74 -25.16
C GLY A 150 -10.00 -6.12 -24.51
N SER A 151 -8.88 -6.46 -23.88
CA SER A 151 -8.73 -7.74 -23.19
C SER A 151 -9.01 -7.52 -21.70
N PRO A 152 -10.19 -7.91 -21.19
CA PRO A 152 -10.49 -7.79 -19.75
C PRO A 152 -9.48 -8.59 -18.91
N PHE A 153 -8.90 -9.64 -19.48
CA PHE A 153 -7.83 -10.41 -18.87
C PHE A 153 -6.54 -9.58 -18.66
N LEU A 154 -6.11 -8.80 -19.64
CA LEU A 154 -4.99 -7.86 -19.50
C LEU A 154 -5.29 -6.79 -18.44
N GLY A 155 -6.53 -6.33 -18.35
CA GLY A 155 -6.97 -5.39 -17.31
C GLY A 155 -6.87 -6.00 -15.92
N ALA A 156 -7.36 -7.24 -15.76
CA ALA A 156 -7.29 -7.99 -14.51
C ALA A 156 -5.84 -8.25 -14.07
N ILE A 157 -4.96 -8.69 -14.98
CA ILE A 157 -3.53 -8.85 -14.69
C ILE A 157 -2.90 -7.52 -14.27
N GLY A 158 -3.26 -6.43 -14.96
CA GLY A 158 -2.74 -5.10 -14.65
C GLY A 158 -3.08 -4.65 -13.24
N ILE A 159 -4.36 -4.80 -12.85
CA ILE A 159 -4.83 -4.50 -11.49
C ILE A 159 -4.14 -5.39 -10.46
N MET A 160 -4.08 -6.71 -10.72
CA MET A 160 -3.43 -7.65 -9.80
C MET A 160 -1.94 -7.36 -9.61
N ALA A 161 -1.23 -6.96 -10.66
CA ALA A 161 0.18 -6.59 -10.57
C ALA A 161 0.40 -5.32 -9.72
N ILE A 162 -0.41 -4.28 -9.92
CA ILE A 162 -0.32 -3.02 -9.16
C ILE A 162 -0.70 -3.25 -7.69
N VAL A 163 -1.88 -3.83 -7.44
CA VAL A 163 -2.38 -4.05 -6.08
C VAL A 163 -1.51 -5.06 -5.36
N GLY A 164 -1.16 -6.18 -6.00
CA GLY A 164 -0.33 -7.22 -5.40
C GLY A 164 1.07 -6.71 -5.03
N SER A 165 1.72 -5.94 -5.90
CA SER A 165 3.04 -5.37 -5.60
C SER A 165 2.99 -4.32 -4.49
N TYR A 166 1.93 -3.50 -4.42
CA TYR A 166 1.72 -2.56 -3.32
C TYR A 166 1.53 -3.29 -1.99
N TYR A 167 0.61 -4.25 -1.93
CA TYR A 167 0.35 -5.02 -0.71
C TYR A 167 1.59 -5.79 -0.25
N TYR A 168 2.31 -6.42 -1.19
CA TYR A 168 3.57 -7.09 -0.87
C TYR A 168 4.60 -6.10 -0.32
N ASP A 169 4.74 -4.92 -0.93
CA ASP A 169 5.67 -3.89 -0.46
C ASP A 169 5.40 -3.49 0.99
N VAL A 170 4.14 -3.22 1.31
CA VAL A 170 3.72 -2.78 2.65
C VAL A 170 3.95 -3.88 3.68
N PHE A 171 3.36 -5.06 3.48
CA PHE A 171 3.41 -6.12 4.50
C PHE A 171 4.82 -6.66 4.70
N HIS A 172 5.49 -7.03 3.61
CA HIS A 172 6.82 -7.61 3.69
C HIS A 172 7.88 -6.55 4.02
N GLY A 173 7.73 -5.32 3.52
CA GLY A 173 8.66 -4.23 3.79
C GLY A 173 8.63 -3.79 5.25
N LEU A 174 7.45 -3.66 5.87
CA LEU A 174 7.33 -3.34 7.29
C LEU A 174 7.90 -4.46 8.17
N LYS A 175 7.59 -5.71 7.84
CA LYS A 175 8.14 -6.87 8.53
C LYS A 175 9.68 -6.89 8.46
N LEU A 176 10.24 -6.65 7.28
CA LEU A 176 11.67 -6.62 7.08
C LEU A 176 12.37 -5.52 7.92
N ILE A 177 11.76 -4.33 8.02
CA ILE A 177 12.27 -3.27 8.91
C ILE A 177 12.30 -3.76 10.35
N HIS A 178 11.26 -4.45 10.80
CA HIS A 178 11.21 -5.02 12.15
C HIS A 178 12.28 -6.09 12.37
N ASP A 179 12.33 -7.09 11.49
CA ASP A 179 13.24 -8.24 11.61
C ASP A 179 14.71 -7.79 11.61
N LYS A 180 15.08 -6.84 10.74
CA LYS A 180 16.44 -6.27 10.70
C LYS A 180 16.80 -5.52 11.99
N ARG A 181 15.86 -4.74 12.54
CA ARG A 181 16.06 -4.04 13.82
C ARG A 181 16.28 -5.04 14.96
N GLU A 182 15.43 -6.06 15.03
CA GLU A 182 15.48 -7.07 16.09
C GLU A 182 16.76 -7.89 16.01
N ALA A 183 17.20 -8.27 14.80
CA ALA A 183 18.45 -8.99 14.59
C ALA A 183 19.67 -8.24 15.14
N VAL A 184 19.79 -6.93 14.85
CA VAL A 184 20.89 -6.10 15.36
C VAL A 184 20.83 -5.98 16.88
N ARG A 185 19.63 -5.76 17.43
CA ARG A 185 19.43 -5.64 18.89
C ARG A 185 19.70 -6.95 19.62
N PHE A 186 19.34 -8.07 19.03
CA PHE A 186 19.64 -9.37 19.61
C PHE A 186 21.15 -9.64 19.64
N LYS A 187 21.87 -9.28 18.57
CA LYS A 187 23.32 -9.41 18.48
C LYS A 187 24.03 -8.61 19.58
N TYR A 188 23.73 -7.33 19.69
CA TYR A 188 24.42 -6.43 20.63
C TYR A 188 23.81 -6.42 22.03
N GLY A 189 22.50 -6.69 22.17
CA GLY A 189 21.82 -6.83 23.45
C GLY A 189 22.33 -8.02 24.28
N LYS A 190 22.81 -9.09 23.63
CA LYS A 190 23.50 -10.19 24.32
C LYS A 190 24.88 -9.82 24.88
N GLN A 191 25.55 -8.83 24.28
CA GLN A 191 26.86 -8.37 24.73
C GLN A 191 26.73 -7.46 25.97
N LEU A 192 25.60 -6.76 26.10
CA LEU A 192 25.29 -5.88 27.23
C LEU A 192 24.88 -6.69 28.48
N LYS A 193 25.87 -7.16 29.25
CA LYS A 193 25.66 -7.83 30.55
C LYS A 193 25.36 -6.83 31.67
N PHE A 194 24.18 -6.21 31.63
CA PHE A 194 23.68 -5.45 32.78
C PHE A 194 22.94 -6.40 33.72
N SER A 195 23.42 -6.56 34.96
CA SER A 195 22.68 -7.29 35.99
C SER A 195 22.36 -6.34 37.16
N LEU A 196 21.07 -6.15 37.40
CA LEU A 196 20.56 -5.44 38.58
C LEU A 196 20.24 -6.49 39.64
N ARG A 197 21.04 -6.53 40.70
CA ARG A 197 20.80 -7.40 41.85
C ARG A 197 20.34 -6.54 43.03
N PRO A 198 19.02 -6.41 43.26
CA PRO A 198 18.55 -5.84 44.50
C PRO A 198 18.93 -6.79 45.64
N SER A 199 19.66 -6.29 46.63
CA SER A 199 19.90 -7.00 47.88
C SER A 199 19.27 -6.22 49.02
N TYR A 200 18.50 -6.93 49.84
CA TYR A 200 17.84 -6.34 51.00
C TYR A 200 18.43 -6.99 52.25
N ASP A 201 19.06 -6.17 53.10
CA ASP A 201 19.61 -6.64 54.36
C ASP A 201 18.62 -6.30 55.50
N TYR A 202 17.92 -7.33 55.97
CA TYR A 202 16.85 -7.21 56.95
C TYR A 202 17.35 -6.69 58.31
N TYR A 203 18.61 -6.97 58.67
CA TYR A 203 19.17 -6.58 59.97
C TYR A 203 19.72 -5.14 59.98
N ALA A 204 20.16 -4.64 58.82
CA ALA A 204 20.64 -3.27 58.67
C ALA A 204 19.53 -2.28 58.28
N ASN A 205 18.33 -2.77 57.91
CA ASN A 205 17.24 -1.97 57.36
C ASN A 205 17.67 -1.15 56.12
N GLU A 206 18.64 -1.68 55.36
CA GLU A 206 19.21 -1.06 54.17
C GLU A 206 18.81 -1.85 52.92
N ALA A 207 18.19 -1.16 51.96
CA ALA A 207 18.01 -1.67 50.61
C ALA A 207 19.20 -1.22 49.75
N LYS A 208 19.92 -2.17 49.15
CA LYS A 208 21.04 -1.93 48.25
C LYS A 208 20.66 -2.35 46.84
N ILE A 209 20.93 -1.49 45.88
CA ILE A 209 20.83 -1.81 44.46
C ILE A 209 22.26 -1.94 43.96
N ASN A 210 22.72 -3.17 43.76
CA ASN A 210 24.01 -3.42 43.12
C ASN A 210 23.81 -3.47 41.61
N LEU A 211 24.57 -2.62 40.92
CA LEU A 211 24.58 -2.50 39.48
C LEU A 211 25.91 -3.08 39.00
N ASP A 212 25.88 -4.33 38.54
CA ASP A 212 27.06 -4.95 37.95
C ASP A 212 27.12 -4.58 36.47
N LEU A 213 28.12 -3.76 36.14
CA LEU A 213 28.48 -3.35 34.79
C LEU A 213 29.67 -4.22 34.36
N SER A 214 29.43 -5.19 33.49
CA SER A 214 30.52 -5.95 32.86
C SER A 214 30.81 -5.32 31.51
N PHE A 215 31.93 -4.61 31.38
CA PHE A 215 32.48 -4.14 30.11
C PHE A 215 33.60 -5.09 29.66
#